data_AF-A0A183DHC8-F1
#
_entry.id   AF-A0A183DHC8-F1
#
_cell.length_a   1.000
_cell.length_b   1.000
_cell.length_c   1.000
_cell.angle_alpha   90.00
_cell.angle_beta   90.00
_cell.angle_gamma   90.00
#
_symmetry.space_group_name_H-M   'P 1'
#
loop_
_entity.id
_entity.type
_entity.pdbx_description
1 polymer ?
#
loop_
_entity_poly.entity_id
_entity_poly.type
_entity_poly.pdbx_seq_one_letter_code
_entity_poly.pdbx_strand_id
1 'polypeptide(L)'
;MLNFSMFLLLPSIVCIETECRCVIWHYECESPLLRVMSCSEHDLIITVHSNGGIAWRAWSAVEDEKGNTALHYEPLLIAETQRQTAHHRIVAAALCPVTQITVALLYNSGSIALYQLSFEEDKRLVPYRARYITDIISVDENLRCSAKGSLK
;
A
#
# COMPACT_ATOMS: atom_id res chain seq x y z
N MET A 1 16.59 -0.51 -10.63
CA MET A 1 15.34 -0.92 -9.95
C MET A 1 15.73 -0.97 -8.48
N LEU A 2 15.28 -0.02 -7.67
CA LEU A 2 15.71 0.09 -6.26
C LEU A 2 14.96 -0.95 -5.43
N ASN A 3 15.67 -1.77 -4.64
CA ASN A 3 15.12 -2.87 -3.87
C ASN A 3 14.78 -2.42 -2.45
N PHE A 4 13.64 -1.73 -2.33
CA PHE A 4 13.12 -1.30 -1.04
C PHE A 4 12.43 -2.45 -0.31
N SER A 5 12.73 -2.61 0.98
CA SER A 5 11.99 -3.50 1.87
C SER A 5 11.41 -2.71 3.03
N MET A 6 10.12 -2.90 3.28
CA MET A 6 9.41 -2.28 4.38
C MET A 6 9.34 -3.23 5.56
N PHE A 7 9.90 -2.81 6.68
CA PHE A 7 9.94 -3.58 7.91
C PHE A 7 9.02 -2.97 8.96
N LEU A 8 8.32 -3.84 9.67
CA LEU A 8 7.51 -3.51 10.84
C LEU A 8 8.35 -3.73 12.10
N LEU A 9 8.75 -2.64 12.75
CA LEU A 9 9.46 -2.65 14.03
C LEU A 9 8.57 -1.98 15.07
N LEU A 10 7.55 -2.69 15.57
CA LEU A 10 6.55 -2.14 16.50
C LEU A 10 7.24 -1.37 17.65
N PRO A 11 6.92 -0.07 17.86
CA PRO A 11 5.77 0.70 17.34
C PRO A 11 6.03 1.52 16.07
N SER A 12 7.13 1.30 15.34
CA SER A 12 7.51 2.05 14.14
C SER A 12 7.39 1.24 12.84
N ILE A 13 7.17 1.94 11.74
CA ILE A 13 7.31 1.42 10.37
C ILE A 13 8.59 2.00 9.79
N VAL A 14 9.45 1.15 9.26
CA VAL A 14 10.74 1.57 8.70
C VAL A 14 10.87 1.06 7.27
N CYS A 15 11.18 1.97 6.35
CA CYS A 15 11.57 1.62 4.98
C CYS A 15 13.08 1.59 4.90
N ILE A 16 13.63 0.45 4.49
CA ILE A 16 15.07 0.21 4.40
C ILE A 16 15.42 -0.09 2.95
N GLU A 17 16.46 0.59 2.43
CA GLU A 17 17.09 0.14 1.19
C GLU A 17 17.99 -1.06 1.49
N THR A 18 17.67 -2.19 0.89
CA THR A 18 18.34 -3.46 1.24
C THR A 18 19.81 -3.48 0.81
N GLU A 19 20.15 -2.84 -0.31
CA GLU A 19 21.51 -2.80 -0.84
C GLU A 19 22.41 -1.86 -0.02
N CYS A 20 21.92 -0.67 0.30
CA CYS A 20 22.65 0.36 1.04
C CYS A 20 22.57 0.20 2.57
N ARG A 21 21.67 -0.66 3.07
CA ARG A 21 21.37 -0.85 4.50
C ARG A 21 21.06 0.45 5.24
N CYS A 22 20.45 1.41 4.54
CA CYS A 22 20.09 2.70 5.10
C CYS A 22 18.57 2.79 5.30
N VAL A 23 18.19 3.52 6.35
CA VAL A 23 16.79 3.87 6.59
C VAL A 23 16.45 5.07 5.71
N ILE A 24 15.49 4.87 4.81
CA ILE A 24 15.04 5.91 3.88
C ILE A 24 13.86 6.67 4.49
N TRP A 25 13.05 5.96 5.26
CA TRP A 25 11.88 6.52 5.89
C TRP A 25 11.56 5.80 7.19
N HIS A 26 11.09 6.56 8.17
CA HIS A 26 10.70 6.09 9.48
C HIS A 26 9.42 6.80 9.89
N TYR A 27 8.45 6.03 10.38
CA TYR A 27 7.22 6.55 10.96
C TYR A 27 6.94 5.89 12.29
N GLU A 28 6.78 6.73 13.31
CA GLU A 28 6.40 6.31 14.64
C GLU A 28 4.87 6.24 14.73
N CYS A 29 4.33 5.08 15.12
CA CYS A 29 2.89 4.91 15.19
C CYS A 29 2.36 5.44 16.51
N GLU A 30 1.30 6.25 16.43
CA GLU A 30 0.59 6.80 17.59
C GLU A 30 -0.08 5.73 18.46
N SER A 31 -0.32 4.55 17.91
CA SER A 31 -0.88 3.40 18.62
C SER A 31 -0.44 2.07 17.99
N PRO A 32 -0.49 0.94 18.74
CA PRO A 32 -0.01 -0.35 18.24
C PRO A 32 -0.73 -0.78 16.97
N LEU A 33 0.05 -1.13 15.95
CA LEU A 33 -0.46 -1.60 14.67
C LEU A 33 -1.00 -3.02 14.80
N LEU A 34 -2.21 -3.22 14.28
CA LEU A 34 -2.77 -4.54 14.05
C LEU A 34 -2.31 -5.11 12.70
N ARG A 35 -2.30 -4.26 11.66
CA ARG A 35 -1.92 -4.67 10.30
C ARG A 35 -1.46 -3.48 9.47
N VAL A 36 -0.51 -3.74 8.58
CA VAL A 36 -0.11 -2.85 7.49
C VAL A 36 -0.36 -3.56 6.17
N MET A 37 -0.92 -2.83 5.21
CA MET A 37 -1.25 -3.33 3.87
C MET A 37 -0.70 -2.33 2.85
N SER A 38 -0.09 -2.84 1.79
CA SER A 38 0.47 -2.04 0.70
C SER A 38 -0.43 -2.12 -0.54
N CYS A 39 -0.65 -1.00 -1.19
CA CYS A 39 -1.37 -0.91 -2.46
C CYS A 39 -0.36 -0.56 -3.56
N SER A 40 -0.06 -1.52 -4.43
CA SER A 40 0.93 -1.35 -5.49
C SER A 40 0.45 -0.41 -6.61
N GLU A 41 -0.86 -0.31 -6.81
CA GLU A 41 -1.45 0.50 -7.90
C GLU A 41 -1.71 1.95 -7.52
N HIS A 42 -1.74 2.26 -6.22
CA HIS A 42 -2.14 3.58 -5.71
C HIS A 42 -1.04 4.30 -4.93
N ASP A 43 0.13 3.70 -4.79
CA ASP A 43 1.20 4.27 -3.96
C ASP A 43 0.73 4.56 -2.53
N LEU A 44 -0.09 3.66 -1.98
CA LEU A 44 -0.68 3.78 -0.66
C LEU A 44 -0.14 2.72 0.30
N ILE A 45 0.04 3.14 1.54
CA ILE A 45 0.09 2.27 2.70
C ILE A 45 -1.18 2.48 3.50
N ILE A 46 -1.81 1.37 3.87
CA ILE A 46 -2.97 1.37 4.76
C ILE A 46 -2.54 0.74 6.08
N THR A 47 -2.74 1.47 7.17
CA THR A 47 -2.46 0.98 8.52
C THR A 47 -3.75 0.82 9.30
N VAL A 48 -3.90 -0.32 9.96
CA VAL A 48 -4.99 -0.58 10.90
C VAL A 48 -4.38 -0.67 12.28
N HIS A 49 -4.86 0.16 13.19
CA HIS A 49 -4.42 0.24 14.57
C HIS A 49 -5.34 -0.57 15.48
N SER A 50 -4.78 -1.12 16.55
CA SER A 50 -5.51 -1.89 17.56
C SER A 50 -6.58 -1.09 18.31
N ASN A 51 -6.47 0.24 18.32
CA ASN A 51 -7.46 1.16 18.89
C ASN A 51 -8.64 1.46 17.95
N GLY A 52 -8.66 0.87 16.75
CA GLY A 52 -9.73 1.08 15.77
C GLY A 52 -9.47 2.19 14.77
N GLY A 53 -8.31 2.87 14.83
CA GLY A 53 -7.90 3.82 13.81
C GLY A 53 -7.49 3.11 12.51
N ILE A 54 -7.97 3.61 11.38
CA ILE A 54 -7.49 3.24 10.05
C ILE A 54 -6.92 4.50 9.40
N ALA A 55 -5.76 4.38 8.78
CA ALA A 55 -5.17 5.49 8.04
C ALA A 55 -4.68 5.04 6.67
N TRP A 56 -5.08 5.80 5.65
CA TRP A 56 -4.57 5.71 4.28
C TRP A 56 -3.48 6.77 4.14
N ARG A 57 -2.25 6.34 3.86
CA ARG A 57 -1.11 7.23 3.66
C ARG A 57 -0.59 7.05 2.24
N ALA A 58 -0.51 8.14 1.49
CA ALA A 58 0.15 8.15 0.19
C ALA A 58 1.63 8.42 0.37
N TRP A 59 2.44 7.82 -0.49
CA TRP A 59 3.86 8.12 -0.56
C TRP A 59 4.17 8.95 -1.81
N SER A 60 5.09 9.89 -1.68
CA SER A 60 5.62 10.68 -2.78
C SER A 60 7.13 10.82 -2.64
N ALA A 61 7.85 10.72 -3.74
CA ALA A 61 9.27 11.05 -3.77
C ALA A 61 9.37 12.54 -4.11
N VAL A 62 9.98 13.33 -3.22
CA VAL A 62 10.23 14.75 -3.43
C VAL A 62 11.73 14.95 -3.51
N GLU A 63 12.20 15.64 -4.56
CA GLU A 63 13.58 16.07 -4.66
C GLU A 63 13.75 17.44 -4.02
N ASP A 64 14.76 17.59 -3.17
CA ASP A 64 15.14 18.89 -2.63
C ASP A 64 15.89 19.73 -3.69
N GLU A 65 16.05 21.04 -3.41
CA GLU A 65 16.79 21.96 -4.31
C GLU A 65 18.26 21.58 -4.52
N LYS A 66 18.79 20.65 -3.71
CA LYS A 66 20.17 20.14 -3.78
C LYS A 66 20.27 18.80 -4.52
N GLY A 67 19.16 18.29 -5.06
CA GLY A 67 19.08 17.02 -5.78
C GLY A 67 19.02 15.78 -4.89
N ASN A 68 18.77 15.91 -3.59
CA ASN A 68 18.51 14.77 -2.72
C ASN A 68 17.04 14.37 -2.82
N THR A 69 16.78 13.10 -3.11
CA THR A 69 15.42 12.55 -3.11
C THR A 69 15.04 12.08 -1.70
N ALA A 70 13.96 12.63 -1.14
CA ALA A 70 13.36 12.19 0.11
C ALA A 70 12.00 11.51 -0.16
N LEU A 71 11.71 10.44 0.57
CA LEU A 71 10.39 9.81 0.55
C LEU A 71 9.50 10.49 1.61
N HIS A 72 8.45 11.14 1.16
CA HIS A 72 7.41 11.72 1.98
C HIS A 72 6.21 10.77 2.06
N TYR A 73 5.61 10.69 3.24
CA TYR A 73 4.38 9.94 3.48
C TYR A 73 3.38 10.87 4.14
N GLU A 74 2.25 11.10 3.47
CA GLU A 74 1.22 12.01 3.93
C GLU A 74 -0.09 11.25 4.19
N PRO A 75 -0.77 11.49 5.34
CA PRO A 75 -2.09 10.92 5.58
C PRO A 75 -3.11 11.55 4.64
N LEU A 76 -3.68 10.73 3.76
CA LEU A 76 -4.81 11.14 2.92
C LEU A 76 -6.11 11.15 3.70
N LEU A 77 -6.32 10.10 4.50
CA LEU A 77 -7.51 9.93 5.31
C LEU A 77 -7.15 9.18 6.58
N ILE A 78 -7.63 9.68 7.71
CA ILE A 78 -7.63 8.98 8.97
C ILE A 78 -9.10 8.80 9.35
N ALA A 79 -9.52 7.56 9.52
CA ALA A 79 -10.86 7.21 9.92
C ALA A 79 -10.82 6.44 11.23
N GLU A 80 -11.72 6.76 12.13
CA GLU A 80 -11.97 5.95 13.30
C GLU A 80 -13.10 4.97 13.01
N THR A 81 -12.87 3.72 13.35
CA THR A 81 -13.91 2.70 13.33
C THR A 81 -14.77 2.80 14.59
N GLN A 82 -15.69 1.85 14.76
CA GLN A 82 -16.41 1.70 16.01
C GLN A 82 -15.45 1.62 17.21
N ARG A 83 -15.84 2.24 18.32
CA ARG A 83 -15.08 2.25 19.58
C ARG A 83 -14.71 0.83 20.00
N GLN A 84 -13.41 0.58 20.14
CA GLN A 84 -12.92 -0.75 20.51
C GLN A 84 -13.24 -1.05 21.97
N THR A 85 -13.90 -2.19 22.20
CA THR A 85 -14.20 -2.71 23.54
C THR A 85 -13.78 -4.17 23.63
N ALA A 86 -13.73 -4.76 24.83
CA ALA A 86 -13.41 -6.18 25.00
C ALA A 86 -14.32 -7.10 24.16
N HIS A 87 -15.58 -6.71 23.95
CA HIS A 87 -16.58 -7.45 23.16
C HIS A 87 -16.66 -7.02 21.70
N HIS A 88 -15.95 -5.96 21.32
CA HIS A 88 -15.98 -5.40 19.98
C HIS A 88 -14.60 -4.86 19.61
N ARG A 89 -13.67 -5.78 19.34
CA ARG A 89 -12.30 -5.48 18.91
C ARG A 89 -12.04 -6.03 17.52
N ILE A 90 -11.22 -5.33 16.75
CA ILE A 90 -10.75 -5.82 15.45
C ILE A 90 -9.78 -6.98 15.69
N VAL A 91 -10.02 -8.10 15.01
CA VAL A 91 -9.21 -9.32 15.07
C VAL A 91 -8.38 -9.48 13.80
N ALA A 92 -8.94 -9.08 12.66
CA ALA A 92 -8.26 -9.16 11.38
C ALA A 92 -8.70 -8.01 10.47
N ALA A 93 -7.83 -7.67 9.51
CA ALA A 93 -8.12 -6.69 8.48
C ALA A 93 -7.63 -7.24 7.13
N ALA A 94 -8.32 -6.99 6.03
CA ALA A 94 -7.90 -7.43 4.70
C ALA A 94 -8.14 -6.32 3.67
N LEU A 95 -7.20 -6.16 2.73
CA LEU A 95 -7.34 -5.27 1.59
C LEU A 95 -7.99 -6.03 0.43
N CYS A 96 -8.97 -5.41 -0.22
CA CYS A 96 -9.53 -5.94 -1.47
C CYS A 96 -8.46 -5.89 -2.56
N PRO A 97 -8.05 -7.04 -3.16
CA PRO A 97 -7.00 -7.05 -4.16
C PRO A 97 -7.41 -6.39 -5.48
N VAL A 98 -8.72 -6.31 -5.75
CA VAL A 98 -9.26 -5.75 -7.00
C VAL A 98 -9.31 -4.24 -6.95
N THR A 99 -9.86 -3.66 -5.88
CA THR A 99 -9.99 -2.20 -5.77
C THR A 99 -8.74 -1.57 -5.17
N GLN A 100 -7.98 -2.32 -4.34
CA GLN A 100 -6.82 -1.84 -3.58
C GLN A 100 -7.08 -0.57 -2.73
N ILE A 101 -8.35 -0.23 -2.48
CA ILE A 101 -8.78 0.95 -1.73
C ILE A 101 -9.87 0.62 -0.70
N THR A 102 -10.37 -0.63 -0.74
CA THR A 102 -11.39 -1.15 0.16
C THR A 102 -10.76 -2.06 1.21
N VAL A 103 -10.98 -1.76 2.48
CA VAL A 103 -10.50 -2.51 3.63
C VAL A 103 -11.67 -3.18 4.32
N ALA A 104 -11.57 -4.50 4.50
CA ALA A 104 -12.49 -5.27 5.32
C ALA A 104 -11.90 -5.45 6.72
N LEU A 105 -12.70 -5.19 7.76
CA LEU A 105 -12.35 -5.43 9.15
C LEU A 105 -13.25 -6.52 9.73
N LEU A 106 -12.64 -7.49 10.41
CA LEU A 106 -13.34 -8.52 11.15
C LEU A 106 -13.27 -8.22 12.64
N TYR A 107 -14.43 -8.10 13.27
CA TYR A 107 -14.56 -7.94 14.72
C TYR A 107 -14.67 -9.30 15.41
N ASN A 108 -14.27 -9.35 16.68
CA ASN A 108 -14.44 -10.55 17.51
C ASN A 108 -15.90 -10.96 17.75
N SER A 109 -16.87 -10.07 17.50
CA SER A 109 -18.30 -10.40 17.46
C SER A 109 -18.70 -11.25 16.25
N GLY A 110 -17.79 -11.45 15.29
CA GLY A 110 -18.08 -12.05 13.99
C GLY A 110 -18.61 -11.06 12.95
N SER A 111 -18.79 -9.79 13.32
CA SER A 111 -19.23 -8.73 12.40
C SER A 111 -18.10 -8.33 11.45
N ILE A 112 -18.46 -8.01 10.21
CA ILE A 112 -17.52 -7.49 9.20
C ILE A 112 -17.95 -6.07 8.83
N ALA A 113 -17.00 -5.14 8.82
CA ALA A 113 -17.20 -3.79 8.31
C ALA A 113 -16.31 -3.54 7.10
N LEU A 114 -16.84 -2.84 6.10
CA LEU A 114 -16.12 -2.47 4.89
C LEU A 114 -15.91 -0.96 4.87
N TYR A 115 -14.66 -0.53 4.72
CA TYR A 115 -14.28 0.86 4.57
C TYR A 115 -13.67 1.06 3.20
N GLN A 116 -14.16 2.01 2.42
CA GLN A 116 -13.65 2.29 1.09
C GLN A 116 -13.27 3.76 0.99
N LEU A 117 -12.05 4.02 0.55
CA LEU A 117 -11.60 5.38 0.23
C LEU A 117 -12.22 5.81 -1.10
N SER A 118 -13.04 6.85 -1.09
CA SER A 118 -13.56 7.46 -2.32
C SER A 118 -12.57 8.48 -2.87
N PHE A 119 -12.08 8.29 -4.09
CA PHE A 119 -11.33 9.31 -4.82
C PHE A 119 -12.28 10.16 -5.66
N GLU A 120 -12.07 11.47 -5.66
CA GLU A 120 -12.60 12.33 -6.73
C GLU A 120 -12.01 11.87 -8.07
N GLU A 121 -12.86 11.83 -9.10
CA GLU A 121 -12.58 11.11 -10.37
C GLU A 121 -11.30 11.57 -11.08
N ASP A 122 -10.85 12.81 -10.82
CA ASP A 122 -9.67 13.42 -11.45
C ASP A 122 -8.32 13.06 -10.80
N LYS A 123 -8.31 12.44 -9.61
CA LYS A 123 -7.09 11.92 -8.95
C LYS A 123 -6.87 10.42 -9.18
N ARG A 124 -7.59 9.83 -10.14
CA ARG A 124 -7.50 8.40 -10.40
C ARG A 124 -6.24 8.05 -11.17
N LEU A 125 -5.50 7.14 -10.54
CA LEU A 125 -4.61 6.14 -11.14
C LEU A 125 -3.42 6.75 -11.90
N VAL A 126 -2.24 6.67 -11.30
CA VAL A 126 -1.01 6.72 -12.07
C VAL A 126 -0.64 5.25 -12.36
N PRO A 127 -1.02 4.67 -13.51
CA PRO A 127 -0.69 3.28 -13.88
C PRO A 127 0.79 3.10 -14.23
N TYR A 128 1.70 3.88 -13.67
CA TYR A 128 3.11 3.88 -14.06
C TYR A 128 3.89 2.67 -13.52
N ARG A 129 3.32 1.90 -12.58
CA ARG A 129 3.99 0.73 -11.97
C ARG A 129 3.39 -0.63 -12.35
N ALA A 130 2.20 -0.67 -12.93
CA ALA A 130 1.56 -1.90 -13.34
C ALA A 130 1.98 -2.28 -14.78
N ARG A 131 3.21 -2.81 -14.96
CA ARG A 131 3.56 -3.54 -16.18
C ARG A 131 3.01 -4.95 -16.07
N TYR A 132 1.77 -5.14 -16.50
CA TYR A 132 1.27 -6.47 -16.80
C TYR A 132 1.97 -6.98 -18.06
N ILE A 133 2.56 -8.18 -18.01
CA ILE A 133 2.96 -8.89 -19.23
C ILE A 133 1.65 -9.35 -19.87
N THR A 134 1.07 -8.51 -20.72
CA THR A 134 -0.21 -8.82 -21.38
C THR A 134 -0.03 -9.81 -22.52
N ASP A 135 1.14 -9.84 -23.16
CA ASP A 135 1.41 -10.73 -24.30
C ASP A 135 2.82 -11.33 -24.21
N ILE A 136 2.90 -12.63 -23.91
CA ILE A 136 4.14 -13.42 -24.06
C ILE A 136 4.39 -13.75 -25.55
N ILE A 137 3.34 -13.68 -26.37
CA ILE A 137 3.34 -14.13 -27.76
C ILE A 137 2.76 -13.04 -28.65
N SER A 138 3.51 -12.58 -29.64
CA SER A 138 3.00 -11.78 -30.74
C SER A 138 2.66 -12.68 -31.93
N VAL A 139 1.57 -12.37 -32.62
CA VAL A 139 1.14 -13.06 -33.83
C VAL A 139 1.26 -12.09 -35.00
N ASP A 140 2.01 -12.47 -36.03
CA ASP A 140 2.16 -11.65 -37.24
C ASP A 140 0.94 -11.76 -38.18
N GLU A 141 0.90 -10.96 -39.24
CA GLU A 141 -0.15 -10.99 -40.27
C GLU A 141 -0.22 -12.34 -41.02
N ASN A 142 0.79 -13.18 -40.88
CA ASN A 142 0.87 -14.54 -41.44
C ASN A 142 0.55 -15.62 -40.40
N LEU A 143 -0.03 -15.26 -39.25
CA LEU A 143 -0.36 -16.16 -38.13
C LEU A 143 0.84 -16.87 -37.49
N ARG A 144 2.05 -16.31 -37.63
CA ARG A 144 3.26 -16.83 -36.99
C ARG A 144 3.39 -16.27 -35.59
N CYS A 145 3.49 -17.18 -34.62
CA CYS A 145 3.70 -16.84 -33.22
C CYS A 145 5.20 -16.60 -32.95
N SER A 146 5.54 -15.48 -32.32
CA SER A 146 6.89 -15.22 -31.82
C SER A 146 6.85 -14.67 -30.39
N ALA A 147 7.82 -15.07 -29.57
CA ALA A 147 7.89 -14.61 -28.18
C ALA A 147 8.19 -13.12 -28.12
N LYS A 148 7.41 -12.38 -27.33
CA LYS A 148 7.60 -10.93 -27.16
C LYS A 148 8.64 -10.70 -26.07
N GLY A 149 9.86 -10.33 -26.48
CA GLY A 149 10.97 -9.93 -25.59
C GLY A 149 12.05 -11.00 -25.42
N SER A 150 13.27 -10.55 -25.08
CA SER A 150 14.37 -11.41 -24.66
C SER A 150 14.42 -11.48 -23.13
N LEU A 151 14.33 -12.69 -22.55
CA LEU A 151 14.72 -12.90 -21.16
C LEU A 151 16.23 -12.61 -21.07
N LYS A 152 16.59 -11.51 -20.42
CA LYS A 152 17.95 -11.24 -19.96
C LYS A 152 18.11 -11.73 -18.54
#